data_AF-A0A7C6L5K8-F1
#
_entry.id   AF-A0A7C6L5K8-F1
#
_cell.length_a   1.000
_cell.length_b   1.000
_cell.length_c   1.000
_cell.angle_alpha   90.00
_cell.angle_beta   90.00
_cell.angle_gamma   90.00
#
_symmetry.space_group_name_H-M   'P 1'
#
loop_
_entity.id
_entity.type
_entity.pdbx_description
1 polymer ?
#
loop_
_entity_poly.entity_id
_entity_poly.type
_entity_poly.pdbx_seq_one_letter_code
_entity_poly.pdbx_strand_id
1 'polypeptide(L)'
;MKIIFITKQLPVLLLITLFSAACGSTKTGPMSNVVPARMLDGYYAHALSVPSPKKESGDLPVKIEIVPGKKMEVDCNHHSLMGQFTQKELSDGNRYYVFESNGETASTLMGCPDNTKHMEFVQGRT
;
A
#
# COMPACT_ATOMS: atom_id res chain seq x y z
N MET A 1 32.21 -2.20 -42.62
CA MET A 1 32.18 -1.40 -43.85
C MET A 1 31.42 -0.12 -43.53
N LYS A 2 32.12 1.02 -43.50
CA LYS A 2 31.61 2.35 -43.13
C LYS A 2 31.19 3.05 -44.42
N ILE A 3 29.94 3.49 -44.53
CA ILE A 3 29.50 4.38 -45.62
C ILE A 3 28.77 5.57 -45.00
N ILE A 4 29.31 6.74 -45.33
CA ILE A 4 28.89 8.09 -44.96
C ILE A 4 27.93 8.59 -46.02
N PHE A 5 26.85 9.29 -45.66
CA PHE A 5 26.31 10.35 -46.51
C PHE A 5 25.74 11.51 -45.67
N ILE A 6 26.45 12.64 -45.73
CA ILE A 6 26.00 13.96 -45.31
C ILE A 6 25.28 14.59 -46.51
N THR A 7 24.00 14.93 -46.39
CA THR A 7 23.40 15.96 -47.25
C THR A 7 22.29 16.74 -46.54
N LYS A 8 22.62 18.00 -46.28
CA LYS A 8 21.81 19.22 -46.46
C LYS A 8 20.50 19.41 -45.66
N GLN A 9 20.64 20.37 -44.76
CA GLN A 9 19.62 21.20 -44.10
C GLN A 9 18.56 21.75 -45.09
N LEU A 10 17.28 21.60 -44.73
CA LEU A 10 16.21 22.52 -45.11
C LEU A 10 15.19 22.57 -43.96
N PRO A 11 14.94 23.73 -43.32
CA PRO A 11 14.11 23.80 -42.12
C PRO A 11 12.63 23.81 -42.52
N VAL A 12 11.91 22.72 -42.24
CA VAL A 12 10.45 22.71 -42.26
C VAL A 12 9.98 23.31 -40.94
N LEU A 13 9.55 24.56 -41.00
CA LEU A 13 8.94 25.29 -39.88
C LEU A 13 7.53 24.74 -39.63
N LEU A 14 7.44 23.64 -38.87
CA LEU A 14 6.17 23.11 -38.37
C LEU A 14 5.90 23.73 -36.99
N LEU A 15 5.05 24.76 -36.95
CA LEU A 15 4.50 25.29 -35.69
C LEU A 15 3.55 24.24 -35.08
N ILE A 16 4.09 23.38 -34.22
CA ILE A 16 3.31 22.50 -33.35
C ILE A 16 3.01 23.28 -32.07
N THR A 17 1.74 23.57 -31.85
CA THR A 17 1.22 24.16 -30.62
C THR A 17 1.36 23.14 -29.48
N LEU A 18 2.33 23.38 -28.58
CA LEU A 18 2.43 22.62 -27.32
C LEU A 18 1.33 23.11 -26.36
N PHE A 19 0.17 22.45 -26.38
CA PHE A 19 -0.67 22.35 -25.20
C PHE A 19 0.08 21.51 -24.17
N SER A 20 0.74 22.18 -23.22
CA SER A 20 1.31 21.52 -22.05
C SER A 20 0.18 21.13 -21.11
N ALA A 21 -0.43 19.96 -21.35
CA ALA A 21 -1.16 19.25 -20.32
C ALA A 21 -0.12 18.73 -19.32
N ALA A 22 0.21 19.57 -18.33
CA ALA A 22 0.97 19.17 -17.16
C ALA A 22 0.09 18.22 -16.32
N CYS A 23 0.03 16.95 -16.74
CA CYS A 23 -0.42 15.88 -15.86
C CYS A 23 0.69 15.68 -14.83
N GLY A 24 0.61 16.42 -13.72
CA GLY A 24 1.46 16.24 -12.57
C GLY A 24 1.20 14.85 -11.99
N SER A 25 1.97 13.84 -12.41
CA SER A 25 2.19 12.65 -11.62
C SER A 25 2.82 13.11 -10.31
N THR A 26 2.02 13.17 -9.25
CA THR A 26 2.52 13.23 -7.89
C THR A 26 3.34 11.96 -7.69
N LYS A 27 4.67 12.11 -7.81
CA LYS A 27 5.58 11.06 -7.40
C LYS A 27 5.28 10.77 -5.94
N THR A 28 4.80 9.56 -5.67
CA THR A 28 4.79 8.95 -4.35
C THR A 28 6.15 9.25 -3.72
N GLY A 29 6.14 10.04 -2.66
CA GLY A 29 7.36 10.49 -1.99
C GLY A 29 8.22 9.30 -1.56
N PRO A 30 9.54 9.52 -1.37
CA PRO A 30 10.44 8.48 -0.91
C PRO A 30 9.92 7.89 0.40
N MET A 31 9.80 6.56 0.44
CA MET A 31 9.44 5.82 1.65
C MET A 31 10.50 6.14 2.71
N SER A 32 10.11 6.91 3.72
CA SER A 32 10.96 7.33 4.83
C SER A 32 11.64 6.10 5.46
N ASN A 33 12.93 6.21 5.79
CA ASN A 33 13.74 5.18 6.44
C ASN A 33 13.28 4.93 7.90
N VAL A 34 12.03 4.55 8.11
CA VAL A 34 11.50 4.24 9.44
C VAL A 34 11.68 2.75 9.70
N VAL A 35 12.43 2.45 10.76
CA VAL A 35 12.68 1.08 11.21
C VAL A 35 11.73 0.75 12.37
N PRO A 36 11.17 -0.46 12.45
CA PRO A 36 10.34 -0.86 13.57
C PRO A 36 11.11 -0.78 14.90
N ALA A 37 10.49 -0.20 15.93
CA ALA A 37 11.12 -0.01 17.24
C ALA A 37 11.35 -1.33 18.00
N ARG A 38 10.64 -2.40 17.62
CA ARG A 38 10.78 -3.73 18.23
C ARG A 38 10.53 -4.83 17.21
N MET A 39 11.31 -5.90 17.30
CA MET A 39 11.11 -7.15 16.56
C MET A 39 10.75 -8.26 17.54
N LEU A 40 9.80 -9.10 17.14
CA LEU A 40 9.34 -10.26 17.90
C LEU A 40 9.52 -11.51 17.04
N ASP A 41 10.01 -12.59 17.63
CA ASP A 41 10.20 -13.84 16.92
C ASP A 41 8.86 -14.39 16.43
N GLY A 42 8.81 -14.77 15.14
CA GLY A 42 7.58 -15.24 14.50
C GLY A 42 6.66 -14.12 13.98
N TYR A 43 7.03 -12.84 14.12
CA TYR A 43 6.24 -11.71 13.62
C TYR A 43 6.99 -10.90 12.56
N TYR A 44 6.24 -10.33 11.63
CA TYR A 44 6.75 -9.32 10.69
C TYR A 44 6.59 -7.92 11.29
N ALA A 45 7.71 -7.22 11.44
CA ALA A 45 7.72 -5.89 12.02
C ALA A 45 7.51 -4.83 10.94
N HIS A 46 6.54 -3.94 11.15
CA HIS A 46 6.23 -2.83 10.24
C HIS A 46 6.39 -1.48 10.95
N ALA A 47 6.81 -0.47 10.19
CA ALA A 47 6.89 0.90 10.65
C ALA A 47 6.12 1.80 9.68
N LEU A 48 5.21 2.60 10.22
CA LEU A 48 4.35 3.49 9.46
C LEU A 48 4.69 4.94 9.81
N SER A 49 5.12 5.71 8.80
CA SER A 49 5.31 7.15 8.93
C SER A 49 4.09 7.85 8.37
N VAL A 50 3.30 8.50 9.22
CA VAL A 50 2.12 9.25 8.77
C VAL A 50 2.48 10.72 8.62
N PRO A 51 2.20 11.35 7.47
CA PRO A 51 2.44 12.77 7.30
C PRO A 51 1.55 13.57 8.25
N SER A 52 2.11 14.64 8.83
CA SER A 52 1.33 15.56 9.66
C SER A 52 0.28 16.29 8.80
N PRO A 53 -0.95 16.50 9.33
CA PRO A 53 -1.97 17.26 8.61
C PRO A 53 -1.45 18.66 8.26
N LYS A 54 -1.77 19.15 7.05
CA LYS A 54 -1.44 20.54 6.68
C LYS A 54 -2.32 21.49 7.47
N LYS A 55 -1.79 22.65 7.91
CA LYS A 55 -2.55 23.67 8.65
C LYS A 55 -3.85 24.13 7.97
N GLU A 56 -3.95 23.98 6.65
CA GLU A 56 -5.13 24.35 5.85
C GLU A 56 -6.28 23.34 5.92
N SER A 57 -6.09 22.14 6.47
CA SER A 57 -7.13 21.09 6.50
C SER A 57 -8.30 21.35 7.47
N GLY A 58 -8.33 22.54 8.10
CA GLY A 58 -9.27 22.85 9.19
C GLY A 58 -9.01 21.98 10.43
N ASP A 59 -9.68 22.31 11.53
CA ASP A 59 -9.56 21.62 12.84
C ASP A 59 -10.14 20.18 12.86
N LEU A 60 -10.26 19.53 11.70
CA LEU A 60 -10.81 18.18 11.62
C LEU A 60 -9.78 17.14 12.10
N PRO A 61 -10.15 16.27 13.05
CA PRO A 61 -9.24 15.24 13.55
C PRO A 61 -8.98 14.19 12.46
N VAL A 62 -7.70 13.96 12.13
CA VAL A 62 -7.27 12.87 11.24
C VAL A 62 -7.19 11.58 12.04
N LYS A 63 -7.81 10.51 11.52
CA LYS A 63 -7.74 9.16 12.09
C LYS A 63 -6.95 8.24 11.15
N ILE A 64 -6.25 7.28 11.75
CA ILE A 64 -5.50 6.24 11.03
C ILE A 64 -6.18 4.91 11.33
N GLU A 65 -6.51 4.16 10.29
CA GLU A 65 -6.94 2.76 10.39
C GLU A 65 -5.80 1.86 9.90
N ILE A 66 -5.49 0.81 10.67
CA ILE A 66 -4.46 -0.18 10.34
C ILE A 66 -5.17 -1.50 10.10
N VAL A 67 -5.12 -2.00 8.86
CA VAL A 67 -5.80 -3.24 8.45
C VAL A 67 -4.76 -4.36 8.29
N PRO A 68 -4.69 -5.33 9.22
CA PRO A 68 -3.85 -6.51 9.05
C PRO A 68 -4.49 -7.46 8.03
N GLY A 69 -3.69 -8.30 7.38
CA GLY A 69 -4.24 -9.26 6.43
C GLY A 69 -3.16 -10.10 5.76
N LYS A 70 -3.59 -11.06 4.96
CA LYS A 70 -2.70 -11.89 4.14
C LYS A 70 -3.28 -12.08 2.74
N LYS A 71 -2.41 -12.21 1.75
CA LYS A 71 -2.83 -12.65 0.42
C LYS A 71 -3.03 -14.17 0.41
N MET A 72 -4.20 -14.63 0.00
CA MET A 72 -4.47 -16.05 -0.21
C MET A 72 -5.47 -16.27 -1.35
N GLU A 73 -5.51 -17.49 -1.85
CA GLU A 73 -6.50 -17.91 -2.83
C GLU A 73 -7.84 -18.14 -2.12
N VAL A 74 -8.90 -17.50 -2.60
CA VAL A 74 -10.27 -17.57 -2.04
C VAL A 74 -11.27 -17.95 -3.12
N ASP A 75 -12.42 -18.46 -2.69
CA ASP A 75 -13.60 -18.73 -3.52
C ASP A 75 -14.58 -17.53 -3.48
N CYS A 76 -15.84 -17.76 -3.85
CA CYS A 76 -16.89 -16.73 -3.81
C CYS A 76 -17.32 -16.31 -2.40
N ASN A 77 -16.88 -17.02 -1.36
CA ASN A 77 -17.25 -16.68 0.01
C ASN A 77 -16.50 -15.45 0.50
N HIS A 78 -17.08 -14.77 1.49
CA HIS A 78 -16.40 -13.67 2.16
C HIS A 78 -15.48 -14.23 3.25
N HIS A 79 -14.17 -14.05 3.08
CA HIS A 79 -13.16 -14.52 4.03
C HIS A 79 -12.69 -13.39 4.95
N SER A 80 -12.41 -13.71 6.20
CA SER A 80 -11.76 -12.81 7.16
C SER A 80 -10.64 -13.51 7.91
N LEU A 81 -9.54 -12.80 8.15
CA LEU A 81 -8.40 -13.29 8.92
C LEU A 81 -8.73 -13.21 10.41
N MET A 82 -8.62 -14.33 11.10
CA MET A 82 -8.86 -14.39 12.54
C MET A 82 -7.68 -13.80 13.29
N GLY A 83 -7.95 -12.96 14.29
CA GLY A 83 -6.93 -12.34 15.13
C GLY A 83 -7.42 -11.05 15.76
N GLN A 84 -6.56 -10.43 16.57
CA GLN A 84 -6.86 -9.16 17.24
C GLN A 84 -5.60 -8.34 17.50
N PHE A 85 -5.76 -7.02 17.55
CA PHE A 85 -4.69 -6.15 18.02
C PHE A 85 -4.56 -6.19 19.55
N THR A 86 -3.31 -6.30 20.00
CA THR A 86 -2.92 -6.12 21.41
C THR A 86 -1.97 -4.93 21.49
N GLN A 87 -2.33 -3.92 22.27
CA GLN A 87 -1.44 -2.81 22.59
C GLN A 87 -0.41 -3.27 23.62
N LYS A 88 0.87 -2.96 23.37
CA LYS A 88 1.98 -3.20 24.27
C LYS A 88 2.77 -1.90 24.47
N GLU A 89 3.56 -1.84 25.54
CA GLU A 89 4.34 -0.66 25.92
C GLU A 89 5.83 -1.01 25.99
N LEU A 90 6.67 -0.08 25.57
CA LEU A 90 8.12 -0.12 25.70
C LEU A 90 8.54 0.48 27.06
N SER A 91 9.77 0.24 27.48
CA SER A 91 10.28 0.73 28.77
C SER A 91 10.35 2.26 28.87
N ASP A 92 10.37 2.96 27.74
CA ASP A 92 10.34 4.41 27.64
C ASP A 92 8.91 5.00 27.59
N GLY A 93 7.88 4.16 27.74
CA GLY A 93 6.47 4.54 27.73
C GLY A 93 5.84 4.63 26.34
N ASN A 94 6.61 4.43 25.26
CA ASN A 94 6.06 4.42 23.91
C ASN A 94 5.27 3.13 23.63
N ARG A 95 4.16 3.25 22.89
CA ARG A 95 3.27 2.12 22.60
C ARG A 95 3.51 1.54 21.21
N TYR A 96 3.32 0.24 21.09
CA TYR A 96 3.29 -0.48 19.82
C TYR A 96 2.14 -1.48 19.82
N TYR A 97 1.73 -1.91 18.63
CA TYR A 97 0.60 -2.81 18.46
C TYR A 97 1.09 -4.10 17.83
N VAL A 98 0.61 -5.24 18.35
CA VAL A 98 0.85 -6.57 17.79
C VAL A 98 -0.48 -7.12 17.34
N PHE A 99 -0.58 -7.53 16.08
CA PHE A 99 -1.72 -8.30 15.61
C PHE A 99 -1.46 -9.78 15.91
N GLU A 100 -2.20 -10.34 16.86
CA GLU A 100 -2.09 -11.72 17.29
C GLU A 100 -3.01 -12.59 16.43
N SER A 101 -2.43 -13.49 15.64
CA SER A 101 -3.15 -14.40 14.74
C SER A 101 -2.37 -15.70 14.57
N ASN A 102 -3.08 -16.82 14.49
CA ASN A 102 -2.54 -18.11 14.08
C ASN A 102 -2.60 -18.32 12.55
N GLY A 103 -3.06 -17.31 11.80
CA GLY A 103 -3.22 -17.36 10.35
C GLY A 103 -4.51 -18.03 9.88
N GLU A 104 -5.39 -18.49 10.76
CA GLU A 104 -6.68 -19.08 10.37
C GLU A 104 -7.65 -18.02 9.83
N THR A 105 -8.56 -18.46 8.96
CA THR A 105 -9.56 -17.59 8.34
C THR A 105 -10.95 -18.15 8.57
N ALA A 106 -11.90 -17.26 8.85
CA ALA A 106 -13.32 -17.57 8.83
C ALA A 106 -13.89 -17.24 7.45
N SER A 107 -14.94 -17.94 7.04
CA SER A 107 -15.61 -17.70 5.77
C SER A 107 -17.12 -17.86 5.88
N THR A 108 -17.86 -17.24 4.97
CA THR A 108 -19.29 -17.52 4.80
C THR A 108 -19.51 -18.92 4.23
N LEU A 109 -20.77 -19.39 4.23
CA LEU A 109 -21.15 -20.72 3.75
C LEU A 109 -22.11 -20.63 2.55
N MET A 110 -21.81 -19.73 1.61
CA MET A 110 -22.51 -19.66 0.34
C MET A 110 -22.05 -20.79 -0.58
N GLY A 111 -22.95 -21.28 -1.44
CA GLY A 111 -22.58 -22.21 -2.50
C GLY A 111 -21.85 -21.46 -3.62
N CYS A 112 -20.64 -21.92 -3.99
CA CYS A 112 -19.87 -21.36 -5.10
C CYS A 112 -20.00 -22.25 -6.36
N PRO A 113 -20.92 -21.96 -7.29
CA PRO A 113 -21.25 -22.85 -8.40
C PRO A 113 -20.13 -23.01 -9.43
N ASP A 114 -19.34 -21.96 -9.65
CA ASP A 114 -18.32 -21.95 -10.70
C ASP A 114 -16.99 -22.55 -10.23
N ASN A 115 -16.86 -22.84 -8.92
CA ASN A 115 -15.64 -23.30 -8.24
C ASN A 115 -14.37 -22.54 -8.63
N THR A 116 -14.54 -21.29 -9.04
CA THR A 116 -13.48 -20.38 -9.42
C THR A 116 -12.81 -19.85 -8.17
N LYS A 117 -11.50 -19.61 -8.28
CA LYS A 117 -10.72 -19.03 -7.21
C LYS A 117 -9.86 -17.89 -7.72
N HIS A 118 -9.61 -16.91 -6.85
CA HIS A 118 -8.75 -15.77 -7.14
C HIS A 118 -7.90 -15.42 -5.92
N MET A 119 -6.78 -14.73 -6.18
CA MET A 119 -5.94 -14.19 -5.11
C MET A 119 -6.58 -12.93 -4.53
N GLU A 120 -6.81 -12.92 -3.22
CA GLU A 120 -7.39 -11.78 -2.50
C GLU A 120 -6.57 -11.44 -1.25
N PHE A 121 -6.60 -10.17 -0.83
CA PHE A 121 -6.07 -9.74 0.46
C PHE A 121 -7.15 -9.90 1.53
N VAL A 122 -7.10 -11.02 2.25
CA VAL A 122 -8.04 -11.35 3.33
C VAL A 122 -7.68 -10.56 4.58
N GLN A 123 -8.59 -9.68 4.99
CA GLN A 123 -8.38 -8.71 6.07
C GLN A 123 -8.72 -9.30 7.43
N GLY A 124 -7.95 -8.91 8.44
CA GLY A 124 -8.27 -9.16 9.83
C GLY A 124 -9.20 -8.10 10.39
N ARG A 125 -9.82 -8.41 11.54
CA ARG A 125 -10.69 -7.46 12.23
C ARG A 125 -9.87 -6.31 12.80
N THR A 126 -10.31 -5.09 12.54
CA THR A 126 -9.78 -3.84 13.09
C THR A 126 -10.54 -3.38 14.33
#